data_AF-A0A657B4F0-F1
#
_entry.id   AF-A0A657B4F0-F1
#
_cell.length_a   1.000
_cell.length_b   1.000
_cell.length_c   1.000
_cell.angle_alpha   90.00
_cell.angle_beta   90.00
_cell.angle_gamma   90.00
#
_symmetry.space_group_name_H-M   'P 1'
#
loop_
_entity.id
_entity.type
_entity.pdbx_description
1 polymer ?
#
loop_
_entity_poly.entity_id
_entity_poly.type
_entity_poly.pdbx_seq_one_letter_code
_entity_poly.pdbx_strand_id
1 'polypeptide(L)'
;MLNDLFITRDVVGLLAHYLECHQLDYPRYREKLAHYASKQHMSYEQWWELLEELQALSGVQALGLEVGKCVKVEHCGVLGYLFRTSRNVGEALSCFKRFQGMLYAGSQAQIAQVDSDTVSLIWEPDFGYSSQLSDELLLAAIVGIIREIIHPSPLCLLQVDFTQALSDSNSEIYASFLDARSSNTNQNSR
;
A
#
# COMPACT_ATOMS: atom_id res chain seq x y z
N MET A 1 8.77 -15.93 -12.68
CA MET A 1 7.83 -15.94 -11.54
C MET A 1 7.97 -14.58 -10.84
N LEU A 2 6.93 -14.06 -10.19
CA LEU A 2 6.93 -12.70 -9.62
C LEU A 2 8.10 -12.48 -8.64
N ASN A 3 8.47 -13.51 -7.88
CA ASN A 3 9.54 -13.50 -6.88
C ASN A 3 10.87 -12.92 -7.38
N ASP A 4 11.24 -13.23 -8.63
CA ASP A 4 12.50 -12.80 -9.25
C ASP A 4 12.42 -11.40 -9.87
N LEU A 5 11.20 -10.86 -10.01
CA LEU A 5 10.99 -9.56 -10.62
C LEU A 5 11.36 -8.43 -9.66
N PHE A 6 11.61 -7.27 -10.25
CA PHE A 6 12.08 -6.09 -9.56
C PHE A 6 10.94 -5.34 -8.85
N ILE A 7 11.25 -4.80 -7.67
CA ILE A 7 10.50 -3.75 -6.98
C ILE A 7 11.47 -2.64 -6.55
N THR A 8 11.00 -1.39 -6.58
CA THR A 8 11.82 -0.23 -6.21
C THR A 8 12.31 -0.36 -4.78
N ARG A 9 13.58 -0.03 -4.54
CA ARG A 9 14.17 0.01 -3.20
C ARG A 9 13.55 1.08 -2.29
N ASP A 10 12.83 2.05 -2.85
CA ASP A 10 12.17 3.10 -2.08
C ASP A 10 11.13 2.53 -1.10
N VAL A 11 10.59 1.33 -1.37
CA VAL A 11 9.67 0.64 -0.44
C VAL A 11 10.33 0.28 0.90
N VAL A 12 11.67 0.15 0.94
CA VAL A 12 12.43 -0.05 2.19
C VAL A 12 12.30 1.16 3.12
N GLY A 13 12.20 2.36 2.54
CA GLY A 13 11.96 3.59 3.29
C GLY A 13 10.61 3.60 4.01
N LEU A 14 9.61 2.88 3.50
CA LEU A 14 8.29 2.74 4.14
C LEU A 14 8.40 1.97 5.46
N LEU A 15 9.22 0.91 5.48
CA LEU A 15 9.47 0.14 6.70
C LEU A 15 10.27 0.96 7.71
N ALA A 16 11.31 1.67 7.26
CA ALA A 16 12.08 2.55 8.12
C ALA A 16 11.19 3.63 8.76
N HIS A 17 10.32 4.25 7.97
CA HIS A 17 9.35 5.25 8.45
C HIS A 17 8.35 4.65 9.44
N TYR A 18 7.83 3.46 9.18
CA TYR A 18 6.93 2.77 10.11
C TYR A 18 7.59 2.55 11.48
N LEU A 19 8.85 2.11 11.51
CA LEU A 19 9.61 1.94 12.76
C LEU A 19 9.77 3.26 13.51
N GLU A 20 9.95 4.38 12.80
CA GLU A 20 10.04 5.71 13.40
C GLU A 20 8.70 6.16 13.99
N CYS A 21 7.60 6.04 13.23
CA CYS A 21 6.26 6.40 13.68
C CYS A 21 5.85 5.66 14.96
N HIS A 22 6.23 4.38 15.06
CA HIS A 22 5.88 3.52 16.18
C HIS A 22 6.96 3.42 17.25
N GLN A 23 8.07 4.16 17.11
CA GLN A 23 9.21 4.16 18.05
C GLN A 23 9.75 2.75 18.32
N LEU A 24 9.77 1.91 17.29
CA LEU A 24 10.25 0.53 17.37
C LEU A 24 11.77 0.49 17.26
N ASP A 25 12.41 -0.14 18.23
CA ASP A 25 13.86 -0.30 18.27
C ASP A 25 14.29 -1.72 17.92
N TYR A 26 14.56 -1.94 16.63
CA TYR A 26 15.10 -3.19 16.09
C TYR A 26 16.43 -2.91 15.37
N PRO A 27 17.56 -2.76 16.09
CA PRO A 27 18.82 -2.30 15.50
C PRO A 27 19.31 -3.17 14.34
N ARG A 28 19.28 -4.50 14.50
CA ARG A 28 19.68 -5.45 13.45
C ARG A 28 18.79 -5.34 12.21
N TYR A 29 17.49 -5.14 12.41
CA TYR A 29 16.56 -4.97 11.32
C TYR A 29 16.78 -3.63 10.61
N ARG A 30 17.05 -2.54 11.35
CA ARG A 30 17.42 -1.23 10.77
C ARG A 30 18.70 -1.30 9.94
N GLU A 31 19.71 -2.02 10.41
CA GLU A 31 20.93 -2.29 9.63
C GLU A 31 20.61 -3.05 8.33
N LYS A 32 19.74 -4.08 8.41
CA LYS A 32 19.27 -4.82 7.23
C LYS A 32 18.54 -3.90 6.25
N LEU A 33 17.62 -3.05 6.71
CA LEU A 33 16.95 -2.05 5.87
C LEU A 33 17.96 -1.11 5.20
N ALA A 34 18.94 -0.58 5.95
CA ALA A 34 19.98 0.29 5.39
C ALA A 34 20.81 -0.43 4.31
N HIS A 35 21.12 -1.72 4.52
CA HIS A 35 21.80 -2.54 3.53
C HIS A 35 20.98 -2.67 2.23
N TYR A 36 19.69 -3.02 2.29
CA TYR A 36 18.85 -3.10 1.09
C TYR A 36 18.63 -1.74 0.43
N ALA A 37 18.49 -0.66 1.20
CA ALA A 37 18.36 0.70 0.68
C ALA A 37 19.59 1.12 -0.14
N SER A 38 20.78 0.55 0.12
CA SER A 38 22.02 0.82 -0.61
C SER A 38 22.20 0.00 -1.90
N LYS A 39 21.39 -1.03 -2.13
CA LYS A 39 21.48 -1.88 -3.33
C LYS A 39 20.93 -1.16 -4.56
N GLN A 40 21.38 -1.56 -5.75
CA GLN A 40 20.86 -1.03 -7.01
C GLN A 40 19.46 -1.57 -7.34
N HIS A 41 19.22 -2.85 -7.03
CA HIS A 41 17.95 -3.54 -7.30
C HIS A 41 17.53 -4.40 -6.11
N MET A 42 16.22 -4.65 -6.00
CA MET A 42 15.62 -5.54 -5.02
C MET A 42 14.58 -6.42 -5.71
N SER A 43 14.54 -7.70 -5.37
CA SER A 43 13.52 -8.63 -5.86
C SER A 43 12.27 -8.61 -4.97
N TYR A 44 11.15 -9.10 -5.48
CA TYR A 44 9.94 -9.31 -4.69
C TYR A 44 10.17 -10.27 -3.52
N GLU A 45 10.94 -11.34 -3.73
CA GLU A 45 11.28 -12.28 -2.65
C GLU A 45 11.97 -11.57 -1.48
N GLN A 46 12.99 -10.75 -1.76
CA GLN A 46 13.69 -9.98 -0.74
C GLN A 46 12.77 -8.98 -0.03
N TRP A 47 11.83 -8.38 -0.77
CA TRP A 47 10.84 -7.48 -0.20
C TRP A 47 9.90 -8.21 0.76
N TRP A 48 9.39 -9.38 0.36
CA TRP A 48 8.49 -10.17 1.20
C TRP A 48 9.21 -10.67 2.45
N GLU A 49 10.45 -11.13 2.35
CA GLU A 49 11.27 -11.51 3.50
C GLU A 49 11.42 -10.36 4.52
N LEU A 50 11.56 -9.12 4.06
CA LEU A 50 11.62 -7.95 4.96
C LEU A 50 10.30 -7.73 5.70
N LEU A 51 9.17 -7.85 5.01
CA LEU A 51 7.84 -7.72 5.61
C LEU A 51 7.55 -8.84 6.62
N GLU A 52 7.84 -10.08 6.25
CA GLU A 52 7.65 -11.26 7.10
C GLU A 52 8.51 -11.20 8.35
N GLU A 53 9.78 -10.78 8.24
CA GLU A 53 10.66 -10.58 9.39
C GLU A 53 10.12 -9.50 10.33
N LEU A 54 9.63 -8.37 9.80
CA LEU A 54 9.05 -7.31 10.62
C LEU A 54 7.77 -7.79 11.33
N GLN A 55 6.95 -8.60 10.66
CA GLN A 55 5.76 -9.18 11.29
C GLN A 55 6.15 -10.11 12.42
N ALA A 56 7.14 -10.97 12.21
CA ALA A 56 7.64 -11.87 13.24
C ALA A 56 8.23 -11.12 14.45
N LEU A 57 8.97 -10.02 14.21
CA LEU A 57 9.56 -9.20 15.27
C LEU A 57 8.53 -8.42 16.09
N SER A 58 7.49 -7.89 15.42
CA SER A 58 6.49 -7.01 16.04
C SER A 58 5.29 -7.76 16.61
N GLY A 59 4.97 -8.95 16.08
CA GLY A 59 3.76 -9.70 16.42
C GLY A 59 2.46 -9.05 15.94
N VAL A 60 2.53 -8.02 15.10
CA VAL A 60 1.37 -7.26 14.61
C VAL A 60 0.64 -8.05 13.52
N GLN A 61 -0.65 -8.29 13.74
CA GLN A 61 -1.54 -8.87 12.73
C GLN A 61 -1.83 -7.87 11.61
N ALA A 62 -1.97 -8.37 10.38
CA ALA A 62 -2.13 -7.54 9.17
C ALA A 62 -1.13 -6.36 9.11
N LEU A 63 0.15 -6.65 9.40
CA LEU A 63 1.21 -5.64 9.50
C LEU A 63 1.28 -4.78 8.24
N GLY A 64 1.03 -5.34 7.06
CA GLY A 64 1.07 -4.59 5.82
C GLY A 64 0.10 -3.40 5.85
N LEU A 65 -1.10 -3.57 6.42
CA LEU A 65 -2.06 -2.47 6.58
C LEU A 65 -1.50 -1.37 7.49
N GLU A 66 -0.92 -1.74 8.63
CA GLU A 66 -0.37 -0.76 9.59
C GLU A 66 0.80 0.02 8.99
N VAL A 67 1.69 -0.65 8.26
CA VAL A 67 2.75 0.02 7.51
C VAL A 67 2.16 0.93 6.43
N GLY A 68 1.19 0.43 5.67
CA GLY A 68 0.52 1.17 4.59
C GLY A 68 -0.18 2.45 5.07
N LYS A 69 -0.75 2.44 6.29
CA LYS A 69 -1.36 3.62 6.93
C LYS A 69 -0.35 4.74 7.22
N CYS A 70 0.93 4.42 7.40
CA CYS A 70 1.99 5.41 7.58
C CYS A 70 2.51 5.96 6.25
N VAL A 71 2.12 5.38 5.11
CA VAL A 71 2.58 5.84 3.80
C VAL A 71 1.98 7.20 3.49
N LYS A 72 2.85 8.16 3.22
CA LYS A 72 2.50 9.50 2.76
C LYS A 72 2.92 9.67 1.32
N VAL A 73 2.27 10.60 0.65
CA VAL A 73 2.56 10.93 -0.75
C VAL A 73 4.03 11.32 -0.96
N GLU A 74 4.70 11.90 0.03
CA GLU A 74 6.12 12.25 -0.02
C GLU A 74 7.07 11.05 -0.12
N HIS A 75 6.65 9.85 0.31
CA HIS A 75 7.44 8.63 0.15
C HIS A 75 7.40 8.08 -1.28
N CYS A 76 6.48 8.56 -2.11
CA CYS A 76 6.31 8.08 -3.48
C CYS A 76 7.21 8.82 -4.50
N GLY A 77 8.17 9.62 -4.05
CA GLY A 77 9.11 10.34 -4.92
C GLY A 77 8.40 11.19 -5.99
N VAL A 78 8.82 11.05 -7.26
CA VAL A 78 8.21 11.78 -8.38
C VAL A 78 6.72 11.45 -8.57
N LEU A 79 6.31 10.22 -8.26
CA LEU A 79 4.90 9.84 -8.32
C LEU A 79 4.08 10.56 -7.25
N GLY A 80 4.69 10.79 -6.09
CA GLY A 80 4.10 11.60 -5.04
C GLY A 80 3.75 13.01 -5.53
N TYR A 81 4.66 13.67 -6.24
CA TYR A 81 4.40 14.97 -6.84
C TYR A 81 3.23 14.91 -7.85
N LEU A 82 3.23 13.91 -8.74
CA LEU A 82 2.18 13.74 -9.74
C LEU A 82 0.80 13.54 -9.10
N PHE A 83 0.73 12.76 -8.03
CA PHE A 83 -0.47 12.60 -7.23
C PHE A 83 -0.93 13.91 -6.59
N ARG A 84 -0.02 14.71 -6.02
CA ARG A 84 -0.36 16.03 -5.46
C ARG A 84 -0.87 17.03 -6.49
N THR A 85 -0.41 16.94 -7.73
CA THR A 85 -0.85 17.82 -8.82
C THR A 85 -2.15 17.35 -9.51
N SER A 86 -2.66 16.17 -9.16
CA SER A 86 -3.87 15.62 -9.75
C SER A 86 -5.12 16.35 -9.23
N ARG A 87 -6.05 16.70 -10.12
CA ARG A 87 -7.27 17.44 -9.75
C ARG A 87 -8.37 16.56 -9.18
N ASN A 88 -8.32 15.26 -9.46
CA ASN A 88 -9.28 14.26 -9.02
C ASN A 88 -8.65 12.85 -9.04
N VAL A 89 -9.39 11.86 -8.52
CA VAL A 89 -8.95 10.45 -8.46
C VAL A 89 -8.64 9.88 -9.84
N GLY A 90 -9.45 10.19 -10.86
CA GLY A 90 -9.24 9.69 -12.21
C GLY A 90 -7.90 10.12 -12.79
N GLU A 91 -7.49 11.37 -12.56
CA GLU A 91 -6.16 11.85 -12.94
C GLU A 91 -5.05 11.16 -12.15
N ALA A 92 -5.21 11.02 -10.83
CA ALA A 92 -4.23 10.35 -9.99
C ALA A 92 -4.03 8.88 -10.40
N LEU A 93 -5.12 8.13 -10.63
CA LEU A 93 -5.07 6.75 -11.08
C LEU A 93 -4.49 6.64 -12.50
N SER A 94 -4.77 7.60 -13.38
CA SER A 94 -4.15 7.64 -14.72
C SER A 94 -2.65 7.87 -14.65
N CYS A 95 -2.18 8.74 -13.76
CA CYS A 95 -0.76 8.92 -13.46
C CYS A 95 -0.15 7.62 -12.90
N PHE A 96 -0.80 6.97 -11.94
CA PHE A 96 -0.35 5.69 -11.41
C PHE A 96 -0.20 4.64 -12.53
N LYS A 97 -1.24 4.45 -13.34
CA LYS A 97 -1.24 3.49 -14.45
C LYS A 97 -0.10 3.72 -15.43
N ARG A 98 0.26 4.99 -15.68
CA ARG A 98 1.33 5.37 -16.62
C ARG A 98 2.73 5.11 -16.06
N PHE A 99 2.92 5.23 -14.76
CA PHE A 99 4.25 5.28 -14.14
C PHE A 99 4.53 4.14 -13.14
N GLN A 100 3.57 3.26 -12.89
CA GLN A 100 3.73 2.06 -12.05
C GLN A 100 4.95 1.19 -12.43
N GLY A 101 5.33 1.13 -13.70
CA GLY A 101 6.51 0.39 -14.15
C GLY A 101 7.84 0.93 -13.62
N MET A 102 7.85 2.15 -13.06
CA MET A 102 9.00 2.69 -12.32
C MET A 102 9.06 2.14 -10.89
N LEU A 103 7.91 1.72 -10.33
CA LEU A 103 7.82 1.19 -8.97
C LEU A 103 8.11 -0.31 -8.94
N TYR A 104 7.64 -1.07 -9.93
CA TYR A 104 7.82 -2.52 -9.95
C TYR A 104 7.67 -3.10 -11.35
N ALA A 105 8.21 -4.31 -11.53
CA ALA A 105 8.03 -5.15 -12.71
C ALA A 105 7.00 -6.25 -12.42
N GLY A 106 6.27 -6.70 -13.45
CA GLY A 106 5.21 -7.70 -13.33
C GLY A 106 3.85 -7.15 -13.75
N SER A 107 2.79 -7.71 -13.19
CA SER A 107 1.41 -7.41 -13.57
C SER A 107 1.07 -5.94 -13.36
N GLN A 108 0.63 -5.29 -14.43
CA GLN A 108 0.29 -3.88 -14.39
C GLN A 108 -1.14 -3.71 -13.84
N ALA A 109 -1.31 -2.73 -12.95
CA ALA A 109 -2.59 -2.29 -12.46
C ALA A 109 -3.48 -1.84 -13.63
N GLN A 110 -4.67 -2.41 -13.69
CA GLN A 110 -5.72 -2.08 -14.62
C GLN A 110 -6.82 -1.31 -13.89
N ILE A 111 -7.35 -0.28 -14.55
CA ILE A 111 -8.50 0.47 -14.04
C ILE A 111 -9.69 0.07 -14.90
N ALA A 112 -10.70 -0.52 -14.27
CA ALA A 112 -11.94 -0.93 -14.91
C ALA A 112 -13.10 -0.09 -14.36
N GLN A 113 -13.88 0.52 -15.25
CA GLN A 113 -15.12 1.17 -14.86
C GLN A 113 -16.17 0.08 -14.60
N VAL A 114 -16.80 0.09 -13.43
CA VAL A 114 -17.87 -0.85 -13.08
C VAL A 114 -19.23 -0.27 -13.46
N ASP A 115 -19.49 0.98 -13.08
CA ASP A 115 -20.72 1.74 -13.38
C ASP A 115 -20.43 3.25 -13.50
N SER A 116 -21.39 4.16 -13.31
CA SER A 116 -21.14 5.61 -13.43
C SER A 116 -20.19 6.18 -12.37
N ASP A 117 -20.17 5.59 -11.18
CA ASP A 117 -19.55 6.17 -9.98
C ASP A 117 -18.54 5.23 -9.32
N THR A 118 -18.45 3.99 -9.81
CA THR A 118 -17.58 2.94 -9.28
C THR A 118 -16.48 2.57 -10.27
N VAL A 119 -15.25 2.54 -9.76
CA VAL A 119 -14.06 2.05 -10.47
C VAL A 119 -13.39 0.95 -9.66
N SER A 120 -12.83 -0.03 -10.37
CA SER A 120 -12.00 -1.10 -9.79
C SER A 120 -10.56 -0.94 -10.24
N LEU A 121 -9.64 -1.17 -9.30
CA LEU A 121 -8.20 -1.27 -9.57
C LEU A 121 -7.78 -2.73 -9.40
N ILE A 122 -7.32 -3.35 -10.48
CA ILE A 122 -7.15 -4.81 -10.59
C ILE A 122 -5.72 -5.14 -11.02
N TRP A 123 -5.14 -6.17 -10.41
CA TRP A 123 -3.88 -6.77 -10.86
C TRP A 123 -4.14 -8.23 -11.23
N GLU A 124 -3.99 -8.54 -12.51
CA GLU A 124 -4.10 -9.94 -12.98
C GLU A 124 -2.84 -10.72 -12.56
N PRO A 125 -2.93 -11.96 -12.06
CA PRO A 125 -1.79 -12.70 -11.54
C PRO A 125 -0.92 -13.35 -12.65
N ASP A 126 -0.70 -12.65 -13.77
CA ASP A 126 0.03 -13.14 -14.95
C ASP A 126 1.45 -13.65 -14.64
N PHE A 127 2.08 -13.10 -13.59
CA PHE A 127 3.43 -13.47 -13.16
C PHE A 127 3.46 -14.31 -11.88
N GLY A 128 2.30 -14.67 -11.33
CA GLY A 128 2.14 -15.27 -10.02
C GLY A 128 1.59 -14.28 -8.98
N TYR A 129 1.36 -14.78 -7.77
CA TYR A 129 0.79 -14.00 -6.67
C TYR A 129 1.87 -13.29 -5.86
N SER A 130 1.49 -12.13 -5.32
CA SER A 130 2.26 -11.38 -4.33
C SER A 130 2.13 -12.05 -2.94
N SER A 131 2.75 -11.48 -1.91
CA SER A 131 2.49 -11.87 -0.52
C SER A 131 1.35 -11.04 0.08
N GLN A 132 0.61 -11.63 1.01
CA GLN A 132 -0.50 -10.96 1.71
C GLN A 132 -0.05 -9.63 2.34
N LEU A 133 1.09 -9.60 3.03
CA LEU A 133 1.64 -8.39 3.65
C LEU A 133 1.95 -7.28 2.63
N SER A 134 2.44 -7.66 1.45
CA SER A 134 2.73 -6.69 0.39
C SER A 134 1.45 -6.11 -0.21
N ASP A 135 0.42 -6.95 -0.38
CA ASP A 135 -0.88 -6.52 -0.92
C ASP A 135 -1.64 -5.64 0.07
N GLU A 136 -1.63 -6.00 1.36
CA GLU A 136 -2.15 -5.18 2.45
C GLU A 136 -1.53 -3.77 2.46
N LEU A 137 -0.20 -3.70 2.35
CA LEU A 137 0.53 -2.44 2.34
C LEU A 137 0.17 -1.58 1.14
N LEU A 138 0.18 -2.17 -0.06
CA LEU A 138 -0.17 -1.47 -1.28
C LEU A 138 -1.60 -0.91 -1.22
N LEU A 139 -2.55 -1.73 -0.78
CA LEU A 139 -3.94 -1.33 -0.58
C LEU A 139 -4.04 -0.14 0.38
N ALA A 140 -3.46 -0.27 1.58
CA ALA A 140 -3.55 0.77 2.60
C ALA A 140 -2.89 2.08 2.15
N ALA A 141 -1.76 2.01 1.45
CA ALA A 141 -1.08 3.15 0.88
C ALA A 141 -1.93 3.84 -0.20
N ILE A 142 -2.49 3.10 -1.17
CA ILE A 142 -3.34 3.66 -2.23
C ILE A 142 -4.58 4.33 -1.64
N VAL A 143 -5.26 3.65 -0.71
CA VAL A 143 -6.45 4.20 -0.05
C VAL A 143 -6.09 5.47 0.73
N GLY A 144 -4.97 5.48 1.46
CA GLY A 144 -4.48 6.65 2.19
C GLY A 144 -4.19 7.83 1.27
N ILE A 145 -3.46 7.59 0.18
CA ILE A 145 -3.11 8.61 -0.83
C ILE A 145 -4.37 9.16 -1.50
N ILE A 146 -5.30 8.32 -1.97
CA ILE A 146 -6.54 8.77 -2.59
C ILE A 146 -7.34 9.61 -1.61
N ARG A 147 -7.44 9.17 -0.35
CA ARG A 147 -8.09 9.88 0.75
C ARG A 147 -7.48 11.25 1.05
N GLU A 148 -6.18 11.44 0.80
CA GLU A 148 -5.48 12.73 0.89
C GLU A 148 -5.83 13.63 -0.31
N ILE A 149 -5.81 13.09 -1.54
CA ILE A 149 -6.08 13.84 -2.78
C ILE A 149 -7.50 14.39 -2.82
N ILE A 150 -8.50 13.60 -2.41
CA ILE A 150 -9.91 14.01 -2.53
C ILE A 150 -10.43 14.80 -1.33
N HIS A 151 -9.61 15.02 -0.30
CA HIS A 151 -10.06 15.69 0.91
C HIS A 151 -10.64 17.08 0.57
N PRO A 152 -11.81 17.47 1.12
CA PRO A 152 -12.54 16.83 2.22
C PRO A 152 -13.58 15.76 1.82
N SER A 153 -13.70 15.42 0.53
CA SER A 153 -14.67 14.42 0.07
C SER A 153 -14.36 13.03 0.64
N PRO A 154 -15.39 12.23 1.00
CA PRO A 154 -15.17 10.88 1.48
C PRO A 154 -14.80 9.94 0.32
N LEU A 155 -13.91 8.97 0.60
CA LEU A 155 -13.70 7.82 -0.28
C LEU A 155 -14.59 6.69 0.23
N CYS A 156 -15.53 6.23 -0.60
CA CYS A 156 -16.30 5.03 -0.32
C CYS A 156 -15.57 3.83 -0.92
N LEU A 157 -14.97 2.99 -0.07
CA LEU A 157 -14.31 1.76 -0.50
C LEU A 157 -15.34 0.63 -0.43
N LEU A 158 -15.80 0.17 -1.59
CA LEU A 158 -16.92 -0.78 -1.67
C LEU A 158 -16.49 -2.23 -1.41
N GLN A 159 -15.34 -2.62 -1.94
CA GLN A 159 -14.85 -3.99 -1.87
C GLN A 159 -13.32 -4.01 -1.98
N VAL A 160 -12.72 -5.00 -1.33
CA VAL A 160 -11.31 -5.36 -1.44
C VAL A 160 -11.23 -6.88 -1.51
N ASP A 161 -10.51 -7.37 -2.51
CA ASP A 161 -10.25 -8.80 -2.69
C ASP A 161 -8.75 -9.06 -2.61
N PHE A 162 -8.36 -10.03 -1.80
CA PHE A 162 -6.99 -10.53 -1.73
C PHE A 162 -6.86 -11.84 -2.49
N THR A 163 -5.64 -12.14 -2.93
CA THR A 163 -5.37 -13.38 -3.67
C THR A 163 -5.25 -14.60 -2.74
N GLN A 164 -4.91 -14.37 -1.47
CA GLN A 164 -4.81 -15.39 -0.44
C GLN A 164 -6.10 -15.48 0.38
N ALA A 165 -6.37 -16.68 0.91
CA ALA A 165 -7.46 -16.86 1.85
C ALA A 165 -7.17 -16.11 3.15
N LEU A 166 -8.14 -15.30 3.60
CA LEU A 166 -8.04 -14.55 4.83
C LEU A 166 -8.35 -15.45 6.03
N SER A 167 -7.61 -15.28 7.13
CA SER A 167 -8.00 -15.87 8.42
C SER A 167 -9.13 -15.06 9.04
N ASP A 168 -9.98 -15.72 9.84
CA ASP A 168 -11.11 -15.08 10.53
C ASP A 168 -10.67 -13.86 11.37
N SER A 169 -9.51 -13.94 12.02
CA SER A 169 -8.93 -12.84 12.81
C SER A 169 -8.58 -11.60 11.98
N ASN A 170 -8.13 -11.79 10.74
CA ASN A 170 -7.74 -10.66 9.88
C ASN A 170 -8.97 -10.05 9.19
N SER A 171 -10.03 -10.84 8.95
CA SER A 171 -11.27 -10.37 8.33
C SER A 171 -11.90 -9.18 9.08
N GLU A 172 -11.89 -9.19 10.41
CA GLU A 172 -12.38 -8.05 11.22
C GLU A 172 -11.52 -6.79 11.04
N ILE A 173 -10.19 -6.96 10.93
CA ILE A 173 -9.26 -5.84 10.70
C ILE A 173 -9.52 -5.21 9.33
N TYR A 174 -9.73 -6.03 8.30
CA TYR A 174 -10.06 -5.55 6.95
C TYR A 174 -11.41 -4.85 6.90
N ALA A 175 -12.44 -5.43 7.52
CA ALA A 175 -13.75 -4.81 7.61
C ALA A 175 -13.66 -3.43 8.27
N SER A 176 -12.94 -3.33 9.39
CA SER A 176 -12.71 -2.04 10.06
C SER A 176 -11.97 -1.04 9.17
N PHE A 177 -10.98 -1.49 8.39
CA PHE A 177 -10.24 -0.62 7.46
C PHE A 177 -11.12 -0.08 6.32
N LEU A 178 -12.00 -0.93 5.77
CA LEU A 178 -13.02 -0.55 4.79
C LEU A 178 -13.98 0.50 5.37
N ASP A 179 -14.42 0.29 6.61
CA ASP A 179 -15.40 1.13 7.31
C ASP A 179 -14.83 2.44 7.88
N ALA A 180 -13.50 2.56 8.02
CA ALA A 180 -12.81 3.65 8.74
C ALA A 180 -13.01 5.09 8.18
N ARG A 181 -13.99 5.34 7.30
CA ARG A 181 -14.47 6.68 6.93
C ARG A 181 -16.00 6.80 6.71
N SER A 182 -16.83 5.87 7.16
CA SER A 182 -18.30 6.05 7.17
C SER A 182 -18.81 6.84 8.40
N SER A 183 -17.97 7.09 9.41
CA SER A 183 -18.38 7.56 10.74
C SER A 183 -18.04 9.02 11.09
N ASN A 184 -17.59 9.85 10.14
CA ASN A 184 -17.48 11.30 10.36
C ASN A 184 -18.64 12.06 9.71
N THR A 185 -19.86 11.77 10.16
CA THR A 185 -21.05 12.57 9.86
C THR A 185 -21.68 13.02 11.19
N ASN A 186 -21.53 14.31 11.47
CA ASN A 186 -22.34 15.11 12.39
C ASN A 186 -22.28 14.81 13.90
N GLN A 187 -21.28 15.39 14.58
CA GLN A 187 -21.52 16.06 15.87
C GLN A 187 -21.08 17.53 15.76
N ASN A 188 -21.98 18.37 15.24
CA ASN A 188 -22.20 19.73 15.72
C ASN A 188 -23.39 20.35 14.98
N SER A 189 -24.58 20.07 15.51
CA SER A 189 -25.75 20.94 15.40
C SER A 189 -26.38 21.02 16.79
N ARG A 190 -26.07 22.11 17.49
CA ARG A 190 -26.94 22.76 18.48
C ARG A 190 -26.88 24.25 18.23
#